data_AF-A0A925QLP7-F1
#
_entry.id   AF-A0A925QLP7-F1
#
_cell.length_a   1.000
_cell.length_b   1.000
_cell.length_c   1.000
_cell.angle_alpha   90.00
_cell.angle_beta   90.00
_cell.angle_gamma   90.00
#
_symmetry.space_group_name_H-M   'P 1'
#
loop_
_entity.id
_entity.type
_entity.pdbx_description
1 polymer ?
#
loop_
_entity_poly.entity_id
_entity_poly.type
_entity_poly.pdbx_seq_one_letter_code
_entity_poly.pdbx_strand_id
1 'polypeptide(L)'
;GRVVYCEEMAGRRYAFYAPQVWTRQRRILMPSASILGTHLCNAFEVTRMNDMVAAGLLDVTEPTVVPWRDLPAAHQAMWDNKHQGATYVVNHALPARGLRGRDALVEAWAAE
;
A
#
# COMPACT_ATOMS: atom_id res chain seq x y z
N GLY A 1 -1.41 20.32 -10.33
CA GLY A 1 -1.30 21.76 -9.99
C GLY A 1 0.03 22.03 -9.29
N ARG A 2 0.57 23.26 -9.40
CA ARG A 2 1.88 23.63 -8.84
C ARG A 2 1.76 24.87 -7.96
N VAL A 3 2.48 24.89 -6.85
CA VAL A 3 2.72 26.07 -5.98
C VAL A 3 4.23 26.24 -5.91
N VAL A 4 4.73 27.46 -6.10
CA VAL A 4 6.17 27.73 -6.23
C VAL A 4 6.57 28.85 -5.27
N TYR A 5 7.65 28.62 -4.53
CA TYR A 5 8.36 29.63 -3.74
C TYR A 5 9.72 29.91 -4.37
N CYS A 6 10.09 31.18 -4.47
CA CYS A 6 11.36 31.62 -5.09
C CYS A 6 12.26 32.43 -4.16
N GLU A 7 11.83 32.69 -2.92
CA GLU A 7 12.53 33.54 -1.95
C GLU A 7 13.08 32.73 -0.77
N GLU A 8 13.92 33.35 0.06
CA GLU A 8 14.44 32.75 1.30
C GLU A 8 13.29 32.37 2.26
N MET A 9 13.35 31.16 2.80
CA MET A 9 12.31 30.56 3.65
C MET A 9 12.80 30.22 5.07
N ALA A 10 14.09 30.40 5.36
CA ALA A 10 14.69 30.12 6.66
C ALA A 10 14.00 30.88 7.82
N GLY A 11 13.85 30.21 8.96
CA GLY A 11 13.26 30.80 10.17
C GLY A 11 11.74 31.03 10.11
N ARG A 12 11.03 30.48 9.11
CA ARG A 12 9.58 30.65 8.93
C ARG A 12 8.86 29.30 8.94
N ARG A 13 7.64 29.30 9.49
CA ARG A 13 6.74 28.13 9.48
C ARG A 13 5.64 28.34 8.45
N TYR A 14 5.41 27.32 7.62
CA TYR A 14 4.34 27.28 6.63
C TYR A 14 3.37 26.14 6.96
N ALA A 15 2.14 26.22 6.44
CA ALA A 15 1.11 25.20 6.66
C ALA A 15 0.22 25.05 5.42
N PHE A 16 -0.31 23.84 5.22
CA PHE A 16 -1.31 23.51 4.20
C PHE A 16 -2.18 22.34 4.67
N TYR A 17 -3.35 22.16 4.04
CA TYR A 17 -4.22 21.02 4.32
C TYR A 17 -3.77 19.79 3.52
N ALA A 18 -3.30 18.74 4.19
CA ALA A 18 -2.59 17.64 3.55
C ALA A 18 -3.37 16.89 2.44
N PRO A 19 -4.70 16.61 2.59
CA PRO A 19 -5.48 15.99 1.52
C PRO A 19 -5.49 16.80 0.21
N GLN A 20 -5.40 18.14 0.30
CA GLN A 20 -5.34 19.01 -0.89
C GLN A 20 -4.03 18.86 -1.68
N VAL A 21 -3.00 18.28 -1.08
CA VAL A 21 -1.72 18.02 -1.77
C VAL A 21 -1.69 16.59 -2.31
N TRP A 22 -1.85 15.57 -1.46
CA TRP A 22 -1.66 14.18 -1.91
C TRP A 22 -2.80 13.68 -2.79
N THR A 23 -4.08 13.84 -2.39
CA THR A 23 -5.24 13.30 -3.15
C THR A 23 -5.46 13.98 -4.51
N ARG A 24 -4.84 15.15 -4.72
CA ARG A 24 -4.89 15.93 -5.96
C ARG A 24 -3.55 16.00 -6.67
N GLN A 25 -2.57 15.23 -6.18
CA GLN A 25 -1.22 15.11 -6.71
C GLN A 25 -0.58 16.47 -7.05
N ARG A 26 -0.72 17.44 -6.14
CA ARG A 26 -0.13 18.79 -6.30
C ARG A 26 1.34 18.76 -5.91
N ARG A 27 2.12 19.68 -6.47
CA ARG A 27 3.56 19.82 -6.22
C ARG A 27 3.83 21.19 -5.62
N ILE A 28 4.50 21.22 -4.47
CA ILE A 28 5.05 22.44 -3.86
C ILE A 28 6.55 22.44 -4.11
N LEU A 29 7.02 23.42 -4.84
CA LEU A 29 8.43 23.57 -5.20
C LEU A 29 9.00 24.76 -4.42
N MET A 30 10.03 24.51 -3.63
CA MET A 30 10.76 25.52 -2.84
C MET A 30 12.19 25.62 -3.37
N PRO A 31 12.95 26.67 -3.02
CA PRO A 31 14.30 26.88 -3.59
C PRO A 31 15.25 25.69 -3.42
N SER A 32 15.19 24.99 -2.29
CA SER A 32 16.08 23.88 -1.95
C SER A 32 15.34 22.59 -1.56
N ALA A 33 14.01 22.55 -1.70
CA ALA A 33 13.19 21.41 -1.28
C ALA A 33 11.93 21.27 -2.15
N SER A 34 11.31 20.09 -2.12
CA SER A 34 10.01 19.89 -2.78
C SER A 34 9.11 18.99 -1.96
N ILE A 35 7.79 19.24 -2.05
CA ILE A 35 6.75 18.37 -1.49
C ILE A 35 5.89 17.92 -2.67
N LEU A 36 5.95 16.62 -2.97
CA LEU A 36 5.29 16.02 -4.13
C LEU A 36 4.14 15.14 -3.63
N GLY A 37 2.91 15.62 -3.77
CA GLY A 37 1.73 14.81 -3.50
C GLY A 37 1.64 13.65 -4.48
N THR A 38 1.51 12.43 -3.96
CA THR A 38 1.19 11.22 -4.73
C THR A 38 -0.01 10.51 -4.10
N HIS A 39 -0.77 9.77 -4.89
CA HIS A 39 -1.93 9.04 -4.39
C HIS A 39 -2.23 7.81 -5.26
N LEU A 40 -2.11 6.63 -4.64
CA LEU A 40 -2.28 5.34 -5.29
C LEU A 40 -1.45 5.24 -6.59
N CYS A 41 -1.90 4.41 -7.52
CA CYS A 41 -1.36 4.24 -8.84
C CYS A 41 -2.50 3.87 -9.82
N ASN A 42 -2.26 4.03 -11.11
CA ASN A 42 -3.18 3.58 -12.15
C ASN A 42 -2.92 2.12 -12.55
N ALA A 43 -3.83 1.53 -13.33
CA ALA A 43 -3.75 0.12 -13.72
C ALA A 43 -2.46 -0.24 -14.51
N PHE A 44 -1.92 0.69 -15.31
CA PHE A 44 -0.66 0.46 -16.03
C PHE A 44 0.55 0.39 -15.07
N GLU A 45 0.56 1.21 -14.02
CA GLU A 45 1.61 1.14 -12.98
C GLU A 45 1.53 -0.18 -12.20
N VAL A 46 0.33 -0.73 -11.99
CA VAL A 46 0.16 -2.07 -11.37
C VAL A 46 0.74 -3.17 -12.25
N THR A 47 0.51 -3.15 -13.58
CA THR A 47 1.12 -4.16 -14.46
C THR A 47 2.64 -4.06 -14.44
N ARG A 48 3.20 -2.84 -14.40
CA ARG A 48 4.64 -2.62 -14.27
C ARG A 48 5.20 -3.11 -12.94
N MET A 49 4.48 -2.91 -11.84
CA MET A 49 4.88 -3.47 -10.54
C MET A 49 4.91 -5.01 -10.60
N ASN A 50 3.91 -5.65 -11.20
CA ASN A 50 3.88 -7.10 -11.36
C ASN A 50 5.03 -7.61 -12.26
N ASP A 51 5.37 -6.90 -13.34
CA ASP A 51 6.53 -7.20 -14.17
C ASP A 51 7.83 -7.16 -13.34
N MET A 52 7.98 -6.16 -12.47
CA MET A 52 9.14 -6.01 -11.58
C MET A 52 9.23 -7.13 -10.54
N VAL A 53 8.09 -7.57 -9.98
CA VAL A 53 8.04 -8.73 -9.07
C VAL A 53 8.44 -10.00 -9.81
N ALA A 54 7.90 -10.24 -11.01
CA ALA A 54 8.24 -11.40 -11.82
C ALA A 54 9.73 -11.40 -12.23
N ALA A 55 10.32 -10.21 -12.44
CA ALA A 55 11.74 -10.04 -12.73
C ALA A 55 12.65 -10.08 -11.48
N GLY A 56 12.09 -10.21 -10.27
CA GLY A 56 12.85 -10.24 -9.02
C GLY A 56 13.43 -8.88 -8.59
N LEU A 57 12.96 -7.77 -9.19
CA LEU A 57 13.35 -6.41 -8.80
C LEU A 57 12.60 -5.91 -7.57
N LEU A 58 11.42 -6.49 -7.31
CA LEU A 58 10.61 -6.26 -6.11
C LEU A 58 10.25 -7.59 -5.47
N ASP A 59 10.15 -7.59 -4.14
CA ASP A 59 9.67 -8.74 -3.37
C ASP A 59 8.35 -8.41 -2.67
N VAL A 60 7.49 -9.42 -2.53
CA VAL A 60 6.18 -9.27 -1.88
C VAL A 60 6.29 -9.84 -0.48
N THR A 61 6.17 -8.97 0.52
CA THR A 61 6.21 -9.39 1.93
C THR A 61 5.09 -10.40 2.23
N GLU A 62 5.45 -11.56 2.78
CA GLU A 62 4.48 -12.58 3.19
C GLU A 62 3.50 -12.00 4.23
N PRO A 63 2.19 -12.08 3.99
CA PRO A 63 1.19 -11.47 4.88
C PRO A 63 0.92 -12.32 6.12
N THR A 64 0.44 -11.66 7.17
CA THR A 64 -0.25 -12.35 8.27
C THR A 64 -1.67 -12.68 7.82
N VAL A 65 -1.92 -13.96 7.52
CA VAL A 65 -3.23 -14.44 7.08
C VAL A 65 -4.15 -14.64 8.29
N VAL A 66 -5.33 -14.02 8.29
CA VAL A 66 -6.33 -14.14 9.36
C VAL A 66 -7.61 -14.80 8.87
N PRO A 67 -8.33 -15.58 9.70
CA PRO A 67 -9.65 -16.11 9.35
C PRO A 67 -10.68 -15.01 9.08
N TRP A 68 -11.71 -15.31 8.27
CA TRP A 68 -12.83 -14.40 7.98
C TRP A 68 -13.41 -13.70 9.22
N ARG A 69 -13.71 -14.47 10.27
CA ARG A 69 -14.30 -13.98 11.52
C ARG A 69 -13.38 -13.04 12.32
N ASP A 70 -12.08 -13.05 12.05
CA ASP A 70 -11.08 -12.28 12.80
C ASP A 70 -10.71 -10.97 12.09
N LEU A 71 -11.28 -10.69 10.91
CA LEU A 71 -11.06 -9.43 10.19
C LEU A 71 -11.31 -8.17 11.05
N PRO A 72 -12.39 -8.07 11.86
CA PRO A 72 -12.59 -6.91 12.73
C PRO A 72 -11.46 -6.72 13.75
N ALA A 73 -10.95 -7.83 14.31
CA ALA A 73 -9.83 -7.78 15.27
C ALA A 73 -8.53 -7.36 14.58
N ALA A 74 -8.27 -7.82 13.35
CA ALA A 74 -7.12 -7.40 12.56
C ALA A 74 -7.16 -5.88 12.26
N HIS A 75 -8.32 -5.33 11.88
CA HIS A 75 -8.49 -3.89 11.72
C HIS A 75 -8.23 -3.12 13.03
N GLN A 76 -8.76 -3.61 14.16
CA GLN A 76 -8.53 -2.97 15.45
C GLN A 76 -7.05 -3.00 15.86
N ALA A 77 -6.35 -4.10 15.59
CA ALA A 77 -4.91 -4.20 15.86
C ALA A 77 -4.09 -3.19 15.03
N MET A 78 -4.44 -2.97 13.77
CA MET A 78 -3.80 -1.93 12.95
C MET A 78 -4.10 -0.53 13.48
N TRP A 79 -5.36 -0.26 13.83
CA TRP A 79 -5.79 1.03 14.38
C TRP A 79 -5.06 1.39 15.68
N ASP A 80 -4.91 0.41 16.58
CA ASP A 80 -4.22 0.59 17.88
C ASP A 80 -2.69 0.52 17.77
N ASN A 81 -2.14 0.37 16.57
CA ASN A 81 -0.71 0.14 16.31
C ASN A 81 -0.15 -1.09 17.07
N LYS A 82 -0.93 -2.17 17.16
CA LYS A 82 -0.61 -3.47 17.80
C LYS A 82 -0.58 -4.64 16.81
N HIS A 83 -0.42 -4.34 15.53
CA HIS A 83 -0.24 -5.31 14.46
C HIS A 83 0.87 -6.34 14.77
N GLN A 84 0.61 -7.61 14.43
CA GLN A 84 1.50 -8.76 14.65
C GLN A 84 2.43 -9.04 13.46
N GLY A 85 2.19 -8.39 12.32
CA GLY A 85 3.00 -8.52 11.11
C GLY A 85 2.95 -7.25 10.27
N ALA A 86 3.77 -7.19 9.22
CA ALA A 86 3.88 -6.02 8.36
C ALA A 86 2.59 -5.67 7.62
N THR A 87 1.81 -6.69 7.22
CA THR A 87 0.53 -6.54 6.53
C THR A 87 -0.38 -7.72 6.82
N TYR A 88 -1.70 -7.50 6.75
CA TYR A 88 -2.72 -8.52 6.98
C TYR A 88 -3.45 -8.88 5.68
N VAL A 89 -3.83 -10.15 5.54
CA VAL A 89 -4.72 -10.64 4.49
C VAL A 89 -5.79 -11.51 5.14
N VAL A 90 -7.06 -11.27 4.82
CA VAL A 90 -8.17 -12.11 5.31
C VAL A 90 -8.35 -13.32 4.40
N ASN A 91 -8.44 -14.51 4.98
CA ASN A 91 -8.79 -15.73 4.26
C ASN A 91 -10.32 -15.84 4.13
N HIS A 92 -10.79 -15.86 2.89
CA HIS A 92 -12.21 -16.11 2.56
C HIS A 92 -12.50 -17.60 2.40
N ALA A 93 -11.70 -18.30 1.60
CA ALA A 93 -11.99 -19.68 1.17
C ALA A 93 -10.74 -20.48 0.75
N LEU A 94 -9.52 -20.05 1.09
CA LEU A 94 -8.32 -20.85 0.87
C LEU A 94 -8.34 -22.04 1.84
N PRO A 95 -8.37 -23.31 1.34
CA PRO A 95 -8.43 -24.49 2.18
C PRO A 95 -7.07 -24.76 2.86
N ALA A 96 -5.97 -24.35 2.23
CA ALA A 96 -4.62 -24.44 2.78
C ALA A 96 -3.76 -23.24 2.37
N ARG A 97 -2.72 -22.95 3.15
CA ARG A 97 -1.68 -21.96 2.79
C ARG A 97 -0.65 -22.56 1.84
N GLY A 98 0.02 -21.70 1.07
CA GLY A 98 1.11 -22.09 0.18
C GLY A 98 0.69 -22.70 -1.16
N LEU A 99 -0.61 -22.77 -1.45
CA LEU A 99 -1.14 -23.21 -2.74
C LEU A 99 -0.66 -22.28 -3.86
N ARG A 100 -0.22 -22.87 -4.98
CA ARG A 100 0.29 -22.15 -6.14
C ARG A 100 -0.52 -22.51 -7.38
N GLY A 101 -1.17 -21.50 -7.95
CA GLY A 101 -1.99 -21.67 -9.15
C GLY A 101 -3.42 -22.11 -8.85
N ARG A 102 -4.25 -22.06 -9.90
CA ARG A 102 -5.68 -22.35 -9.82
C ARG A 102 -5.95 -23.84 -9.59
N ASP A 103 -5.23 -24.71 -10.27
CA ASP A 103 -5.52 -26.15 -10.25
C ASP A 103 -5.27 -26.73 -8.85
N ALA A 104 -4.17 -26.34 -8.19
CA ALA A 104 -3.88 -26.71 -6.81
C ALA A 104 -4.96 -26.27 -5.81
N LEU A 105 -5.61 -25.12 -6.05
CA LEU A 105 -6.73 -24.66 -5.22
C LEU A 105 -7.97 -25.55 -5.42
N VAL A 106 -8.31 -25.86 -6.67
CA VAL A 106 -9.48 -26.70 -6.99
C VAL A 106 -9.29 -28.12 -6.48
N GLU A 107 -8.09 -28.68 -6.62
CA GLU A 107 -7.73 -30.00 -6.06
C GLU A 107 -7.85 -30.01 -4.53
N ALA A 108 -7.36 -28.98 -3.85
CA ALA A 108 -7.45 -28.88 -2.39
C ALA A 108 -8.89 -28.79 -1.90
N TRP A 109 -9.78 -28.08 -2.61
CA TRP A 109 -11.21 -28.08 -2.30
C TRP A 109 -11.89 -29.42 -2.55
N ALA A 110 -11.49 -30.15 -3.59
CA ALA A 110 -12.08 -31.46 -3.89
C ALA A 110 -11.66 -32.55 -2.90
N ALA A 111 -10.58 -32.32 -2.14
CA ALA A 111 -10.07 -33.22 -1.12
C ALA A 111 -10.67 -32.98 0.28
N GLU A 112 -11.41 -31.89 0.48
CA GLU A 112 -12.22 -31.62 1.69
C GLU A 112 -13.59 -32.30 1.62
#